data_AF-A0A7G7GCJ4-F1
#
_entry.id   AF-A0A7G7GCJ4-F1
#
_cell.length_a   1.000
_cell.length_b   1.000
_cell.length_c   1.000
_cell.angle_alpha   90.00
_cell.angle_beta   90.00
_cell.angle_gamma   90.00
#
_symmetry.space_group_name_H-M   'P 1'
#
loop_
_entity.id
_entity.type
_entity.pdbx_description
1 polymer ?
#
loop_
_entity_poly.entity_id
_entity_poly.type
_entity_poly.pdbx_seq_one_letter_code
_entity_poly.pdbx_strand_id
1 'polypeptide(L)'
;MKFLFVLTLFVWSVTLCKAQTFVSEGSKQIFSSPHLPQQIRKHHAVAILPVTAKVNYAKPPKGFNRQAHFMLEVELGNNVQQRLYTFLVRKAKLYTVTFQNVEQTNAILQKAGMYDHLKDFSPAEIAQVLGVDAVLTGQFELDQNQPNLEAGTTAVTLKDIPGNSALGTLTLMLHSGTTGELLWRFFKIMDDDFTSANPEIIQRLMRKVSRNLPYSI
;
A
#
# COMPACT_ATOMS: atom_id res chain seq x y z
N MET A 1 27.91 -58.16 17.67
CA MET A 1 26.69 -57.51 17.16
C MET A 1 26.31 -56.26 17.97
N LYS A 2 27.14 -55.20 17.99
CA LYS A 2 26.78 -53.90 18.63
C LYS A 2 27.28 -52.65 17.89
N PHE A 3 28.03 -52.80 16.79
CA PHE A 3 28.61 -51.66 16.06
C PHE A 3 27.93 -51.30 14.72
N LEU A 4 26.90 -52.05 14.30
CA LEU A 4 26.22 -51.82 13.02
C LEU A 4 24.94 -50.96 13.11
N PHE A 5 24.52 -50.57 14.32
CA PHE A 5 23.26 -49.84 14.55
C PHE A 5 23.43 -48.33 14.79
N VAL A 6 24.66 -47.84 14.93
CA VAL A 6 24.91 -46.43 15.28
C VAL A 6 25.12 -45.56 14.03
N LEU A 7 25.44 -46.15 12.88
CA LEU A 7 25.74 -45.38 11.66
C LEU A 7 24.52 -45.05 10.79
N THR A 8 23.38 -45.70 11.00
CA THR A 8 22.13 -45.44 10.25
C THR A 8 21.23 -44.38 10.88
N LEU A 9 21.51 -43.98 12.13
CA LEU A 9 20.77 -42.91 12.81
C LEU A 9 21.36 -41.50 12.59
N PHE A 10 22.53 -41.39 11.97
CA PHE A 10 23.18 -40.09 11.71
C PHE A 10 22.95 -39.53 10.30
N VAL A 11 22.30 -40.29 9.40
CA VAL A 11 22.07 -39.89 8.00
C VAL A 11 20.63 -39.43 7.75
N TRP A 12 19.79 -39.38 8.79
CA TRP A 12 18.39 -38.92 8.72
C TRP A 12 18.10 -37.62 9.49
N SER A 13 19.14 -36.84 9.84
CA SER A 13 18.96 -35.54 10.51
C SER A 13 19.32 -34.33 9.65
N VAL A 14 19.75 -34.52 8.39
CA VAL A 14 20.25 -33.43 7.53
C VAL A 14 19.23 -32.97 6.47
N THR A 15 18.01 -33.53 6.46
CA THR A 15 17.03 -33.23 5.40
C THR A 15 15.73 -32.63 5.95
N LEU A 16 15.81 -31.77 6.97
CA LEU A 16 14.64 -31.01 7.43
C LEU A 16 15.02 -29.64 8.01
N CYS A 17 15.84 -28.87 7.29
CA CYS A 17 16.01 -27.44 7.59
C CYS A 17 16.35 -26.67 6.32
N LYS A 18 15.41 -26.63 5.37
CA LYS A 18 15.43 -25.73 4.20
C LYS A 18 14.10 -25.00 4.03
N ALA A 19 13.50 -24.57 5.13
CA ALA A 19 12.40 -23.62 5.08
C ALA A 19 12.65 -22.53 6.12
N GLN A 20 12.56 -21.29 5.65
CA GLN A 20 12.59 -20.03 6.40
C GLN A 20 13.97 -19.41 6.64
N THR A 21 14.52 -18.84 5.58
CA THR A 21 15.18 -17.54 5.68
C THR A 21 14.14 -16.50 6.15
N PHE A 22 13.97 -16.35 7.46
CA PHE A 22 13.43 -15.12 8.01
C PHE A 22 14.47 -14.01 7.80
N VAL A 23 14.40 -13.35 6.65
CA VAL A 23 14.98 -12.01 6.53
C VAL A 23 14.05 -11.09 7.31
N SER A 24 14.46 -10.74 8.52
CA SER A 24 13.83 -9.70 9.33
C SER A 24 13.99 -8.35 8.62
N GLU A 25 13.05 -8.01 7.73
CA GLU A 25 12.68 -6.61 7.45
C GLU A 25 11.50 -6.29 8.39
N GLY A 26 11.81 -5.87 9.62
CA GLY A 26 10.91 -5.84 10.80
C GLY A 26 9.58 -5.05 10.74
N SER A 27 9.02 -4.80 9.57
CA SER A 27 7.73 -4.11 9.43
C SER A 27 6.95 -4.42 8.15
N LYS A 28 7.29 -5.47 7.39
CA LYS A 28 6.49 -5.92 6.23
C LYS A 28 5.56 -7.06 6.64
N GLN A 29 4.27 -6.95 6.37
CA GLN A 29 3.30 -8.03 6.54
C GLN A 29 2.52 -8.22 5.25
N ILE A 30 2.29 -9.48 4.87
CA ILE A 30 1.48 -9.83 3.71
C ILE A 30 0.44 -10.85 4.16
N PHE A 31 -0.81 -10.58 3.81
CA PHE A 31 -1.90 -11.54 3.89
C PHE A 31 -2.33 -11.93 2.48
N SER A 32 -2.64 -13.21 2.30
CA SER A 32 -3.17 -13.76 1.05
C SER A 32 -4.33 -14.70 1.38
N SER A 33 -5.48 -14.48 0.75
CA SER A 33 -6.62 -15.40 0.84
C SER A 33 -6.29 -16.74 0.17
N PRO A 34 -6.80 -17.88 0.67
CA PRO A 34 -6.73 -19.16 -0.03
C PRO A 34 -7.32 -19.13 -1.45
N HIS A 35 -8.29 -18.24 -1.71
CA HIS A 35 -8.93 -18.09 -3.02
C HIS A 35 -8.12 -17.23 -4.00
N LEU A 36 -7.09 -16.52 -3.51
CA LEU A 36 -6.29 -15.59 -4.32
C LEU A 36 -5.80 -16.23 -5.63
N PRO A 37 -5.16 -17.41 -5.66
CA PRO A 37 -4.60 -17.97 -6.90
C PRO A 37 -5.64 -18.27 -7.99
N GLN A 38 -6.88 -18.57 -7.59
CA GLN A 38 -7.98 -18.87 -8.51
C GLN A 38 -8.61 -17.58 -9.05
N GLN A 39 -8.71 -16.55 -8.21
CA GLN A 39 -9.31 -15.26 -8.56
C GLN A 39 -8.41 -14.45 -9.49
N ILE A 40 -7.11 -14.31 -9.15
CA ILE A 40 -6.17 -13.48 -9.94
C ILE A 40 -5.98 -13.94 -11.39
N ARG A 41 -6.21 -15.23 -11.67
CA ARG A 41 -6.13 -15.80 -13.03
C ARG A 41 -7.29 -15.35 -13.93
N LYS A 42 -8.41 -14.92 -13.33
CA LYS A 42 -9.60 -14.46 -14.04
C LYS A 42 -9.63 -12.93 -14.22
N HIS A 43 -8.80 -12.21 -13.46
CA HIS A 43 -8.77 -10.77 -13.51
C HIS A 43 -7.94 -10.29 -14.71
N HIS A 44 -8.42 -9.22 -15.34
CA HIS A 44 -7.78 -8.54 -16.46
C HIS A 44 -7.62 -7.03 -16.21
N ALA A 45 -8.57 -6.42 -15.50
CA ALA A 45 -8.59 -5.00 -15.18
C ALA A 45 -8.69 -4.77 -13.66
N VAL A 46 -7.84 -3.89 -13.14
CA VAL A 46 -7.81 -3.51 -11.71
C VAL A 46 -7.86 -2.00 -11.59
N ALA A 47 -8.78 -1.46 -10.78
CA ALA A 47 -8.80 -0.03 -10.46
C ALA A 47 -8.05 0.25 -9.16
N ILE A 48 -7.40 1.41 -9.08
CA ILE A 48 -6.79 1.92 -7.86
C ILE A 48 -7.71 3.00 -7.32
N LEU A 49 -8.35 2.74 -6.18
CA LEU A 49 -9.26 3.69 -5.56
C LEU A 49 -8.51 4.89 -4.98
N PRO A 50 -9.20 6.04 -4.73
CA PRO A 50 -8.65 7.14 -3.96
C PRO A 50 -8.00 6.65 -2.65
N VAL A 51 -6.72 6.98 -2.48
CA VAL A 51 -5.96 6.56 -1.30
C VAL A 51 -6.32 7.46 -0.14
N THR A 52 -6.71 6.87 0.99
CA THR A 52 -6.92 7.64 2.22
C THR A 52 -5.56 7.92 2.84
N ALA A 53 -5.21 9.19 3.04
CA ALA A 53 -4.01 9.56 3.77
C ALA A 53 -4.34 10.18 5.12
N LYS A 54 -3.42 10.00 6.08
CA LYS A 54 -3.46 10.64 7.40
C LYS A 54 -2.10 11.18 7.77
N VAL A 55 -2.08 12.40 8.31
CA VAL A 55 -0.87 13.01 8.85
C VAL A 55 -1.09 13.22 10.33
N ASN A 56 -0.34 12.50 11.15
CA ASN A 56 -0.41 12.58 12.59
C ASN A 56 0.79 13.38 13.10
N TYR A 57 0.55 14.32 14.01
CA TYR A 57 1.63 15.02 14.70
C TYR A 57 1.66 14.61 16.16
N ALA A 58 2.85 14.26 16.67
CA ALA A 58 3.04 14.06 18.10
C ALA A 58 2.66 15.32 18.92
N LYS A 59 2.85 16.51 18.33
CA LYS A 59 2.40 17.80 18.86
C LYS A 59 1.91 18.66 17.70
N PRO A 60 0.68 19.23 17.76
CA PRO A 60 0.19 20.09 16.69
C PRO A 60 1.12 21.29 16.43
N PRO A 61 1.38 21.65 15.16
CA PRO A 61 2.17 22.83 14.84
C PRO A 61 1.50 24.12 15.32
N LYS A 62 2.29 25.17 15.55
CA LYS A 62 1.75 26.51 15.83
C LYS A 62 0.90 26.98 14.65
N GLY A 63 -0.30 27.49 14.92
CA GLY A 63 -1.22 27.93 13.87
C GLY A 63 -1.96 26.80 13.13
N PHE A 64 -2.05 25.61 13.73
CA PHE A 64 -2.78 24.47 13.15
C PHE A 64 -4.20 24.84 12.71
N ASN A 65 -4.46 24.73 11.41
CA ASN A 65 -5.77 24.91 10.81
C ASN A 65 -6.30 23.55 10.36
N ARG A 66 -7.42 23.11 10.94
CA ARG A 66 -8.03 21.80 10.66
C ARG A 66 -8.40 21.63 9.19
N GLN A 67 -8.91 22.69 8.55
CA GLN A 67 -9.31 22.62 7.14
C GLN A 67 -8.08 22.51 6.23
N ALA A 68 -7.05 23.32 6.47
CA ALA A 68 -5.79 23.23 5.72
C ALA A 68 -5.14 21.85 5.90
N HIS A 69 -5.16 21.31 7.11
CA HIS A 69 -4.66 19.98 7.41
C HIS A 69 -5.43 18.88 6.66
N PHE A 70 -6.76 18.94 6.64
CA PHE A 70 -7.56 17.99 5.88
C PHE A 70 -7.26 18.06 4.38
N MET A 71 -7.12 19.27 3.82
CA MET A 71 -6.74 19.44 2.41
C MET A 71 -5.35 18.85 2.10
N LEU A 72 -4.40 18.98 3.03
CA LEU A 72 -3.09 18.35 2.94
C LEU A 72 -3.18 16.81 2.89
N GLU A 73 -4.02 16.21 3.72
CA GLU A 73 -4.28 14.76 3.70
C GLU A 73 -4.88 14.32 2.35
N VAL A 74 -5.85 15.07 1.83
CA VAL A 74 -6.45 14.80 0.51
C VAL A 74 -5.41 14.90 -0.61
N GLU A 75 -4.58 15.95 -0.62
CA GLU A 75 -3.51 16.12 -1.60
C GLU A 75 -2.50 14.97 -1.55
N LEU A 76 -2.10 14.56 -0.34
CA LEU A 76 -1.18 13.45 -0.13
C LEU A 76 -1.77 12.13 -0.63
N GLY A 77 -3.04 11.85 -0.33
CA GLY A 77 -3.76 10.67 -0.83
C GLY A 77 -3.77 10.61 -2.36
N ASN A 78 -4.15 11.72 -3.01
CA ASN A 78 -4.14 11.84 -4.47
C ASN A 78 -2.74 11.63 -5.06
N ASN A 79 -1.72 12.18 -4.40
CA ASN A 79 -0.33 12.02 -4.83
C ASN A 79 0.13 10.55 -4.75
N VAL A 80 -0.21 9.86 -3.66
CA VAL A 80 0.12 8.42 -3.48
C VAL A 80 -0.61 7.58 -4.52
N GLN A 81 -1.91 7.82 -4.76
CA GLN A 81 -2.69 7.13 -5.79
C GLN A 81 -2.05 7.28 -7.18
N GLN A 82 -1.74 8.51 -7.57
CA GLN A 82 -1.16 8.82 -8.87
C GLN A 82 0.24 8.20 -9.05
N ARG A 83 1.07 8.24 -8.01
CA ARG A 83 2.41 7.63 -8.03
C ARG A 83 2.35 6.12 -8.10
N LEU A 84 1.43 5.50 -7.36
CA LEU A 84 1.19 4.05 -7.43
C LEU A 84 0.80 3.64 -8.85
N TYR A 85 -0.20 4.31 -9.44
CA TYR A 85 -0.62 4.07 -10.82
C TYR A 85 0.54 4.22 -11.82
N THR A 86 1.24 5.36 -11.77
CA THR A 86 2.37 5.64 -12.66
C THR A 86 3.45 4.55 -12.56
N PHE A 87 3.75 4.11 -11.34
CA PHE A 87 4.77 3.09 -11.11
C PHE A 87 4.34 1.72 -11.64
N LEU A 88 3.08 1.34 -11.44
CA LEU A 88 2.53 0.08 -11.92
C LEU A 88 2.47 0.04 -13.45
N VAL A 89 2.00 1.10 -14.10
CA VAL A 89 1.92 1.18 -15.57
C VAL A 89 3.30 1.18 -16.23
N ARG A 90 4.29 1.87 -15.64
CA ARG A 90 5.70 1.80 -16.11
C ARG A 90 6.26 0.38 -16.11
N LYS A 91 5.67 -0.51 -15.30
CA LYS A 91 6.03 -1.92 -15.18
C LYS A 91 4.95 -2.86 -15.70
N ALA A 92 4.02 -2.37 -16.53
CA ALA A 92 2.87 -3.16 -16.99
C ALA A 92 3.25 -4.54 -17.58
N LYS A 93 4.41 -4.64 -18.25
CA LYS A 93 4.93 -5.89 -18.81
C LYS A 93 5.26 -6.97 -17.78
N LEU A 94 5.33 -6.62 -16.48
CA LEU A 94 5.59 -7.54 -15.38
C LEU A 94 4.30 -8.04 -14.73
N TYR A 95 3.12 -7.63 -15.20
CA TYR A 95 1.85 -7.99 -14.60
C TYR A 95 0.91 -8.69 -15.58
N THR A 96 0.08 -9.59 -15.07
CA THR A 96 -0.97 -10.28 -15.84
C THR A 96 -2.21 -9.42 -16.07
N VAL A 97 -2.31 -8.26 -15.41
CA VAL A 97 -3.46 -7.35 -15.44
C VAL A 97 -3.08 -5.97 -15.93
N THR A 98 -4.10 -5.23 -16.37
CA THR A 98 -4.03 -3.80 -16.67
C THR A 98 -4.59 -2.99 -15.50
N PHE A 99 -4.07 -1.77 -15.32
CA PHE A 99 -4.55 -0.85 -14.29
C PHE A 99 -5.37 0.26 -14.93
N GLN A 100 -6.58 0.49 -14.42
CA GLN A 100 -7.44 1.59 -14.86
C GLN A 100 -6.78 2.95 -14.53
N ASN A 101 -6.90 3.91 -15.45
CA ASN A 101 -6.37 5.26 -15.27
C ASN A 101 -7.03 5.94 -14.07
N VAL A 102 -6.25 6.61 -13.22
CA VAL A 102 -6.72 7.28 -12.00
C VAL A 102 -7.74 8.38 -12.29
N GLU A 103 -7.54 9.20 -13.33
CA GLU A 103 -8.49 10.24 -13.71
C GLU A 103 -9.83 9.63 -14.16
N GLN A 104 -9.78 8.52 -14.91
CA GLN A 104 -10.98 7.78 -15.29
C GLN A 104 -11.69 7.19 -14.07
N THR A 105 -10.96 6.50 -13.18
CA THR A 105 -11.49 5.94 -11.93
C THR A 105 -12.20 7.04 -11.13
N ASN A 106 -11.51 8.15 -10.89
CA ASN A 106 -12.03 9.25 -10.08
C ASN A 106 -13.26 9.90 -10.74
N ALA A 107 -13.25 10.10 -12.06
CA ALA A 107 -14.39 10.66 -12.79
C ALA A 107 -15.62 9.74 -12.77
N ILE A 108 -15.44 8.42 -12.88
CA ILE A 108 -16.55 7.46 -12.78
C ILE A 108 -17.14 7.49 -11.37
N LEU A 109 -16.30 7.46 -10.33
CA LEU A 109 -16.75 7.53 -8.93
C LEU A 109 -17.48 8.84 -8.62
N GLN A 110 -17.01 9.97 -9.17
CA GLN A 110 -17.68 11.26 -9.02
C GLN A 110 -19.06 11.27 -9.68
N LYS A 111 -19.17 10.77 -10.91
CA LYS A 111 -20.45 10.65 -11.62
C LYS A 111 -21.44 9.74 -10.89
N ALA A 112 -20.94 8.72 -10.20
CA ALA A 112 -21.74 7.81 -9.39
C ALA A 112 -22.07 8.35 -7.98
N GLY A 113 -21.55 9.53 -7.60
CA GLY A 113 -21.71 10.07 -6.24
C GLY A 113 -20.96 9.29 -5.16
N MET A 114 -20.00 8.43 -5.54
CA MET A 114 -19.28 7.53 -4.64
C MET A 114 -17.93 8.09 -4.16
N TYR A 115 -17.37 9.08 -4.86
CA TYR A 115 -15.98 9.54 -4.64
C TYR A 115 -15.67 9.91 -3.19
N ASP A 116 -16.55 10.68 -2.53
CA ASP A 116 -16.38 11.12 -1.14
C ASP A 116 -16.95 10.11 -0.12
N HIS A 117 -17.65 9.09 -0.59
CA HIS A 117 -18.47 8.16 0.19
C HIS A 117 -18.08 6.69 -0.01
N LEU A 118 -16.84 6.41 -0.42
CA LEU A 118 -16.39 5.05 -0.77
C LEU A 118 -16.58 4.00 0.35
N LYS A 119 -16.62 4.44 1.61
CA LYS A 119 -16.83 3.56 2.77
C LYS A 119 -18.28 3.07 2.91
N ASP A 120 -19.21 3.76 2.26
CA ASP A 120 -20.63 3.45 2.30
C ASP A 120 -21.00 2.32 1.30
N PHE A 121 -20.05 1.93 0.45
CA PHE A 121 -20.20 0.91 -0.58
C PHE A 121 -19.24 -0.26 -0.34
N SER A 122 -19.69 -1.46 -0.72
CA SER A 122 -18.83 -2.64 -0.76
C SER A 122 -17.80 -2.53 -1.90
N PRO A 123 -16.64 -3.20 -1.78
CA PRO A 123 -15.65 -3.24 -2.86
C PRO A 123 -16.21 -3.82 -4.17
N ALA A 124 -17.19 -4.73 -4.08
CA ALA A 124 -17.85 -5.33 -5.26
C ALA A 124 -18.72 -4.31 -6.01
N GLU A 125 -19.53 -3.53 -5.29
CA GLU A 125 -20.35 -2.46 -5.88
C GLU A 125 -19.47 -1.41 -6.56
N ILE A 126 -18.38 -1.01 -5.91
CA ILE A 126 -17.40 -0.07 -6.48
C ILE A 126 -16.78 -0.65 -7.75
N ALA A 127 -16.33 -1.91 -7.71
CA ALA A 127 -15.74 -2.57 -8.87
C ALA A 127 -16.70 -2.68 -10.05
N GLN A 128 -17.98 -2.97 -9.78
CA GLN A 128 -19.04 -3.03 -10.77
C GLN A 128 -19.26 -1.69 -11.45
N VAL A 129 -19.34 -0.60 -10.69
CA VAL A 129 -19.48 0.77 -11.23
C VAL A 129 -18.26 1.17 -12.06
N LEU A 130 -17.06 0.77 -11.62
CA LEU A 130 -15.81 1.04 -12.33
C LEU A 130 -15.59 0.15 -13.56
N GLY A 131 -16.32 -0.96 -13.69
CA GLY A 131 -16.16 -1.93 -14.77
C GLY A 131 -14.82 -2.67 -14.69
N VAL A 132 -14.38 -3.06 -13.49
CA VAL A 132 -13.10 -3.75 -13.25
C VAL A 132 -13.29 -5.05 -12.48
N ASP A 133 -12.34 -5.96 -12.59
CA ASP A 133 -12.41 -7.29 -11.96
C ASP A 133 -11.97 -7.26 -10.48
N ALA A 134 -11.20 -6.24 -10.10
CA ALA A 134 -10.73 -6.05 -8.74
C ALA A 134 -10.46 -4.57 -8.45
N VAL A 135 -10.52 -4.21 -7.16
CA VAL A 135 -10.18 -2.87 -6.69
C VAL A 135 -9.03 -2.95 -5.70
N LEU A 136 -8.05 -2.07 -5.89
CA LEU A 136 -6.93 -1.86 -4.98
C LEU A 136 -7.23 -0.63 -4.13
N THR A 137 -7.41 -0.84 -2.83
CA THR A 137 -7.59 0.22 -1.84
C THR A 137 -6.28 0.50 -1.12
N GLY A 138 -6.11 1.72 -0.63
CA GLY A 138 -4.88 2.12 0.05
C GLY A 138 -5.11 3.08 1.20
N GLN A 139 -4.33 2.90 2.25
CA GLN A 139 -4.22 3.78 3.41
C GLN A 139 -2.76 4.15 3.61
N PHE A 140 -2.47 5.44 3.68
CA PHE A 140 -1.14 5.98 3.90
C PHE A 140 -1.13 6.85 5.16
N GLU A 141 -0.38 6.45 6.17
CA GLU A 141 -0.26 7.19 7.43
C GLU A 141 1.15 7.74 7.55
N LEU A 142 1.25 9.00 7.97
CA LEU A 142 2.50 9.69 8.21
C LEU A 142 2.53 10.20 9.64
N ASP A 143 3.33 9.57 10.49
CA ASP A 143 3.50 9.97 11.89
C ASP A 143 4.73 10.88 12.02
N GLN A 144 4.51 12.14 12.37
CA GLN A 144 5.56 13.14 12.54
C GLN A 144 5.97 13.29 14.01
N ASN A 145 7.24 13.00 14.29
CA ASN A 145 7.77 12.96 15.65
C ASN A 145 8.25 14.31 16.21
N GLN A 146 8.39 15.37 15.41
CA GLN A 146 8.79 16.71 15.92
C GLN A 146 8.10 17.90 15.24
N PRO A 147 7.63 18.91 16.01
CA PRO A 147 7.11 20.16 15.49
C PRO A 147 8.22 21.24 15.44
N ASN A 148 9.18 21.14 14.52
CA ASN A 148 10.06 22.27 14.24
C ASN A 148 9.65 22.95 12.93
N LEU A 149 8.39 23.38 12.83
CA LEU A 149 8.05 24.51 11.97
C LEU A 149 8.48 25.79 12.70
N GLU A 150 9.75 26.14 12.57
CA GLU A 150 10.14 27.52 12.78
C GLU A 150 9.62 28.34 11.58
N ALA A 151 8.95 29.46 11.88
CA ALA A 151 8.42 30.48 10.97
C ALA A 151 7.01 30.26 10.34
N GLY A 152 5.99 30.79 11.02
CA GLY A 152 5.27 31.97 10.51
C GLY A 152 4.37 31.88 9.27
N THR A 153 4.06 30.73 8.69
CA THR A 153 3.14 30.63 7.54
C THR A 153 1.85 29.85 7.87
N THR A 154 0.71 30.47 7.58
CA THR A 154 -0.65 30.02 7.91
C THR A 154 -1.20 28.89 7.02
N ALA A 155 -0.38 28.28 6.18
CA ALA A 155 -0.77 27.16 5.32
C ALA A 155 0.38 26.15 5.27
N VAL A 156 0.19 24.99 5.89
CA VAL A 156 1.13 23.85 5.81
C VAL A 156 0.89 23.16 4.47
N THR A 157 1.83 23.29 3.54
CA THR A 157 1.84 22.54 2.28
C THR A 157 2.67 21.26 2.43
N LEU A 158 2.57 20.34 1.48
CA LEU A 158 3.38 19.11 1.47
C LEU A 158 4.89 19.40 1.50
N LYS A 159 5.32 20.57 1.02
CA LYS A 159 6.71 21.04 1.03
C LYS A 159 7.17 21.54 2.40
N ASP A 160 6.24 21.90 3.26
CA ASP A 160 6.51 22.44 4.61
C ASP A 160 6.60 21.33 5.66
N ILE A 161 6.42 20.06 5.28
CA ILE A 161 6.67 18.91 6.15
C ILE A 161 8.19 18.83 6.34
N PRO A 162 8.72 19.21 7.53
CA PRO A 162 10.13 19.25 7.75
C PRO A 162 10.70 17.84 7.64
N GLY A 163 11.88 17.79 7.07
CA GLY A 163 12.59 16.57 6.83
C GLY A 163 13.24 15.98 8.07
N ASN A 164 12.51 15.68 9.14
CA ASN A 164 13.04 14.91 10.28
C ASN A 164 12.12 13.74 10.64
N SER A 165 12.75 12.60 10.93
CA SER A 165 12.21 11.25 11.25
C SER A 165 10.68 11.14 11.42
N ALA A 166 9.97 11.09 10.29
CA ALA A 166 8.57 10.64 10.26
C ALA A 166 8.49 9.14 9.95
N LEU A 167 7.51 8.45 10.51
CA LEU A 167 7.24 7.05 10.19
C LEU A 167 6.12 7.00 9.15
N GLY A 168 6.40 6.38 8.01
CA GLY A 168 5.41 6.23 6.93
C GLY A 168 4.85 4.83 6.89
N THR A 169 3.56 4.67 7.10
CA THR A 169 2.87 3.37 7.06
C THR A 169 1.99 3.28 5.81
N LEU A 170 2.17 2.24 5.01
CA LEU A 170 1.30 1.94 3.88
C LEU A 170 0.58 0.62 4.10
N THR A 171 -0.74 0.66 3.98
CA THR A 171 -1.58 -0.52 3.79
C THR A 171 -2.17 -0.47 2.39
N LEU A 172 -2.02 -1.56 1.63
CA LEU A 172 -2.72 -1.79 0.38
C LEU A 172 -3.55 -3.05 0.51
N MET A 173 -4.77 -3.03 -0.01
CA MET A 173 -5.68 -4.18 0.02
C MET A 173 -6.31 -4.38 -1.35
N LEU A 174 -6.20 -5.59 -1.87
CA LEU A 174 -6.82 -6.01 -3.10
C LEU A 174 -8.09 -6.77 -2.78
N HIS A 175 -9.21 -6.29 -3.31
CA HIS A 175 -10.51 -6.93 -3.17
C HIS A 175 -10.98 -7.49 -4.51
N SER A 176 -11.65 -8.64 -4.49
CA SER A 176 -12.36 -9.18 -5.64
C SER A 176 -13.49 -8.25 -6.03
N GLY A 177 -13.61 -7.91 -7.31
CA GLY A 177 -14.74 -7.13 -7.83
C GLY A 177 -16.03 -7.95 -7.93
N THR A 178 -15.93 -9.28 -7.95
CA THR A 178 -17.11 -10.16 -8.03
C THR A 178 -17.75 -10.42 -6.67
N THR A 179 -16.94 -10.64 -5.62
CA THR A 179 -17.42 -11.01 -4.29
C THR A 179 -17.17 -9.95 -3.22
N GLY A 180 -16.30 -8.98 -3.46
CA GLY A 180 -15.83 -8.02 -2.45
C GLY A 180 -14.80 -8.59 -1.47
N GLU A 181 -14.48 -9.89 -1.58
CA GLU A 181 -13.56 -10.59 -0.68
C GLU A 181 -12.16 -9.95 -0.70
N LEU A 182 -11.55 -9.78 0.47
CA LEU A 182 -10.15 -9.39 0.59
C LEU A 182 -9.25 -10.55 0.11
N LEU A 183 -8.62 -10.37 -1.05
CA LEU A 183 -7.76 -11.39 -1.64
C LEU A 183 -6.31 -11.27 -1.19
N TRP A 184 -5.82 -10.05 -1.01
CA TRP A 184 -4.44 -9.78 -0.65
C TRP A 184 -4.33 -8.47 0.12
N ARG A 185 -3.48 -8.44 1.14
CA ARG A 185 -3.12 -7.21 1.86
C ARG A 185 -1.62 -7.13 2.00
N PHE A 186 -1.09 -5.95 1.73
CA PHE A 186 0.31 -5.60 1.98
C PHE A 186 0.35 -4.46 2.97
N PHE A 187 1.11 -4.67 4.04
CA PHE A 187 1.37 -3.68 5.06
C PHE A 187 2.87 -3.46 5.14
N LYS A 188 3.30 -2.20 5.17
CA LYS A 188 4.70 -1.84 5.36
C LYS A 188 4.84 -0.54 6.15
N ILE A 189 5.62 -0.61 7.24
CA ILE A 189 6.15 0.59 7.89
C ILE A 189 7.50 0.94 7.27
N MET A 190 7.71 2.21 6.98
CA MET A 190 8.98 2.77 6.55
C MET A 190 9.61 3.44 7.76
N ASP A 191 10.68 2.82 8.25
CA ASP A 191 11.54 3.31 9.33
C ASP A 191 12.77 4.05 8.78
N ASP A 192 12.83 4.22 7.45
CA ASP A 192 13.83 5.09 6.85
C ASP A 192 13.50 6.52 7.28
N ASP A 193 14.51 7.23 7.81
CA ASP A 193 14.49 8.66 8.06
C ASP A 193 13.67 9.36 6.97
N PHE A 194 12.41 9.66 7.29
CA PHE A 194 11.51 10.42 6.42
C PHE A 194 11.92 11.88 6.57
N THR A 195 13.20 12.12 6.26
CA THR A 195 13.89 13.38 6.44
C THR A 195 13.66 14.32 5.26
N SER A 196 12.56 14.13 4.55
CA SER A 196 12.01 15.05 3.57
C SER A 196 10.69 14.45 3.09
N ALA A 197 9.72 15.28 2.74
CA ALA A 197 8.59 14.89 1.90
C ALA A 197 9.09 14.50 0.49
N ASN A 198 9.91 13.44 0.42
CA ASN A 198 10.77 13.17 -0.69
C ASN A 198 10.08 12.18 -1.64
N PRO A 199 9.87 12.55 -2.92
CA PRO A 199 9.39 11.63 -3.96
C PRO A 199 10.11 10.28 -3.99
N GLU A 200 11.37 10.24 -3.53
CA GLU A 200 12.21 9.05 -3.45
C GLU A 200 11.71 8.00 -2.45
N ILE A 201 11.11 8.41 -1.32
CA ILE A 201 10.55 7.48 -0.31
C ILE A 201 9.35 6.75 -0.89
N ILE A 202 8.42 7.51 -1.50
CA ILE A 202 7.28 6.93 -2.18
C ILE A 202 7.78 6.00 -3.29
N GLN A 203 8.82 6.37 -4.04
CA GLN A 203 9.37 5.49 -5.06
C GLN A 203 9.95 4.18 -4.49
N ARG A 204 10.70 4.23 -3.38
CA ARG A 204 11.20 3.02 -2.68
C ARG A 204 10.05 2.13 -2.23
N LEU A 205 9.00 2.72 -1.67
CA LEU A 205 7.78 2.02 -1.27
C LEU A 205 7.12 1.33 -2.46
N MET A 206 6.94 2.05 -3.57
CA MET A 206 6.35 1.49 -4.80
C MET A 206 7.17 0.35 -5.39
N ARG A 207 8.52 0.38 -5.26
CA ARG A 207 9.35 -0.78 -5.64
C ARG A 207 9.01 -2.00 -4.79
N LYS A 208 8.78 -1.85 -3.48
CA LYS A 208 8.39 -2.96 -2.60
C LYS A 208 6.98 -3.45 -2.93
N VAL A 209 6.01 -2.56 -3.12
CA VAL A 209 4.65 -2.90 -3.55
C VAL A 209 4.68 -3.72 -4.85
N SER A 210 5.35 -3.19 -5.88
CA SER A 210 5.46 -3.82 -7.19
C SER A 210 6.03 -5.25 -7.15
N ARG A 211 7.02 -5.51 -6.28
CA ARG A 211 7.62 -6.84 -6.13
C ARG A 211 6.72 -7.85 -5.42
N ASN A 212 5.75 -7.39 -4.63
CA ASN A 212 4.88 -8.25 -3.82
C ASN A 212 3.44 -8.30 -4.33
N LEU A 213 3.13 -7.56 -5.40
CA LEU A 213 1.78 -7.52 -5.98
C LEU A 213 1.43 -8.91 -6.55
N PRO A 214 0.24 -9.45 -6.26
CA PRO A 214 -0.10 -10.84 -6.61
C PRO A 214 -0.32 -11.08 -8.11
N TYR A 215 -0.17 -10.05 -8.95
CA TYR A 215 -0.28 -10.13 -10.39
C TYR A 215 1.07 -10.21 -11.12
N SER A 216 2.19 -10.30 -10.39
CA SER A 216 3.50 -10.47 -11.00
C SER A 216 3.54 -11.73 -11.86
N ILE A 217 4.09 -11.59 -13.08
CA ILE A 217 4.52 -12.70 -13.93
C ILE A 217 5.82 -13.30 -13.34
#